data_AF-A0AA97B439-F1
#
_entry.id   AF-A0AA97B439-F1
#
_cell.length_a   1.000
_cell.length_b   1.000
_cell.length_c   1.000
_cell.angle_alpha   90.00
_cell.angle_beta   90.00
_cell.angle_gamma   90.00
#
_symmetry.space_group_name_H-M   'P 1'
#
loop_
_entity.id
_entity.type
_entity.pdbx_description
1 polymer ?
#
loop_
_entity_poly.entity_id
_entity_poly.type
_entity_poly.pdbx_seq_one_letter_code
_entity_poly.pdbx_strand_id
1 'polypeptide(L)'
;MYDQNGHYGLLTTEARNEEYIRLFEYQSGTYHPTATYTVIDEAKAFLEKTAWDTTYHRPTVTRAADGEIFRSRYNSRGHAYQHQHYQADQSWVTTWTLTDTTVSGAPVIQQFMGGIEQKISRYAGSDIIDGICAGGVNCLQSDQIQSIDYRHNAWGSVTGEAHQHNGLDYAYSYDTLHRLESQTVTSSDYPQYDRSVSYAYDAVGNLTSKSDYATSVSYGNSARSAGGNAGNLITGIDGLSVGYDNYNQANRIERNGIVTEYFYGTGIDAYKKVETEGSNVTTTLYIGNYEEITTSSSTKERTTHGGYLVITRENSTTEQSILLQDRLGSITTIVDANLQPGDSDFVRQFRSCDPFGQSRDFQGQDNLDSSNTTDQGFTGHRHLNDQKLIHMRGRVYDYQLGRFLSPDPVILDPQDSQSLNA
;
A
#
# COMPACT_ATOMS: atom_id res chain seq x y z
N MET A 1 -28.23 21.35 10.23
CA MET A 1 -27.53 22.45 10.92
C MET A 1 -26.88 23.31 9.85
N TYR A 2 -26.97 24.63 9.96
CA TYR A 2 -26.32 25.56 9.04
C TYR A 2 -24.85 25.71 9.46
N ASP A 3 -23.93 25.78 8.50
CA ASP A 3 -22.60 26.32 8.78
C ASP A 3 -22.68 27.85 8.99
N GLN A 4 -21.59 28.46 9.41
CA GLN A 4 -21.49 29.91 9.63
C GLN A 4 -21.69 30.73 8.35
N ASN A 5 -21.77 30.07 7.19
CA ASN A 5 -21.92 30.65 5.86
C ASN A 5 -23.30 30.37 5.23
N GLY A 6 -24.25 29.78 5.97
CA GLY A 6 -25.62 29.56 5.51
C GLY A 6 -25.84 28.32 4.64
N HIS A 7 -24.90 27.36 4.59
CA HIS A 7 -25.09 26.09 3.89
C HIS A 7 -25.78 25.04 4.76
N TYR A 8 -26.75 24.33 4.19
CA TYR A 8 -27.46 23.24 4.84
C TYR A 8 -26.80 21.89 4.50
N GLY A 9 -26.43 21.11 5.52
CA GLY A 9 -26.03 19.71 5.34
C GLY A 9 -24.54 19.42 5.11
N LEU A 10 -23.67 20.43 5.20
CA LEU A 10 -22.21 20.21 5.18
C LEU A 10 -21.71 19.73 6.54
N LEU A 11 -20.83 18.73 6.54
CA LEU A 11 -20.18 18.22 7.75
C LEU A 11 -19.13 19.23 8.22
N THR A 12 -19.37 19.91 9.34
CA THR A 12 -18.43 20.91 9.88
C THR A 12 -17.44 20.31 10.87
N THR A 13 -17.84 19.22 11.53
CA THR A 13 -17.04 18.56 12.57
C THR A 13 -17.30 17.06 12.55
N GLU A 14 -16.26 16.25 12.68
CA GLU A 14 -16.39 14.85 13.02
C GLU A 14 -15.44 14.50 14.17
N ALA A 15 -15.88 13.64 15.07
CA ALA A 15 -15.07 13.18 16.18
C ALA A 15 -15.46 11.74 16.52
N ARG A 16 -14.46 10.91 16.82
CA ARG A 16 -14.71 9.57 17.35
C ARG A 16 -14.83 9.58 18.87
N ASN A 17 -13.98 10.38 19.49
CA ASN A 17 -13.86 10.61 20.93
C ASN A 17 -13.21 12.00 21.14
N GLU A 18 -12.92 12.36 22.39
CA GLU A 18 -12.25 13.62 22.73
C GLU A 18 -10.79 13.68 22.22
N GLU A 19 -10.19 12.52 21.89
CA GLU A 19 -8.81 12.40 21.42
C GLU A 19 -8.63 12.64 19.92
N TYR A 20 -9.68 12.52 19.11
CA TYR A 20 -9.60 12.70 17.65
C TYR A 20 -10.78 13.50 17.13
N ILE A 21 -10.48 14.74 16.71
CA ILE A 21 -11.45 15.69 16.20
C ILE A 21 -10.97 16.23 14.85
N ARG A 22 -11.86 16.24 13.85
CA ARG A 22 -11.64 16.93 12.58
C ARG A 22 -12.66 18.05 12.40
N LEU A 23 -12.18 19.19 11.95
CA LEU A 23 -12.96 20.37 11.63
C LEU A 23 -12.80 20.70 10.16
N PHE A 24 -13.90 21.02 9.49
CA PHE A 24 -13.92 21.27 8.05
C PHE A 24 -14.34 22.70 7.76
N GLU A 25 -13.56 23.38 6.93
CA GLU A 25 -13.92 24.67 6.34
C GLU A 25 -14.22 24.49 4.86
N TYR A 26 -15.22 25.23 4.39
CA TYR A 26 -15.68 25.21 3.00
C TYR A 26 -15.60 26.62 2.42
N GLN A 27 -15.22 26.70 1.14
CA GLN A 27 -15.39 27.93 0.39
C GLN A 27 -16.87 28.08 -0.02
N SER A 28 -17.33 29.33 -0.12
CA SER A 28 -18.71 29.61 -0.56
C SER A 28 -18.99 28.99 -1.93
N GLY A 29 -20.08 28.21 -2.02
CA GLY A 29 -20.48 27.52 -3.25
C GLY A 29 -19.75 26.21 -3.54
N THR A 30 -18.90 25.70 -2.64
CA THR A 30 -18.25 24.38 -2.80
C THR A 30 -18.81 23.35 -1.83
N TYR A 31 -19.00 22.11 -2.30
CA TYR A 31 -19.42 20.98 -1.46
C TYR A 31 -18.24 20.19 -0.87
N HIS A 32 -17.01 20.57 -1.22
CA HIS A 32 -15.80 19.93 -0.74
C HIS A 32 -15.07 20.82 0.27
N PRO A 33 -14.51 20.25 1.35
CA PRO A 33 -13.69 21.00 2.28
C PRO A 33 -12.49 21.65 1.57
N THR A 34 -12.23 22.92 1.86
CA THR A 34 -11.03 23.63 1.42
C THR A 34 -9.93 23.60 2.49
N ALA A 35 -10.31 23.40 3.75
CA ALA A 35 -9.37 23.13 4.82
C ALA A 35 -9.92 22.06 5.76
N THR A 36 -9.02 21.22 6.26
CA THR A 36 -9.30 20.26 7.33
C THR A 36 -8.31 20.51 8.46
N TYR A 37 -8.82 20.70 9.67
CA TYR A 37 -8.03 20.76 10.88
C TYR A 37 -8.20 19.45 11.63
N THR A 38 -7.11 18.72 11.86
CA THR A 38 -7.11 17.47 12.62
C THR A 38 -6.46 17.72 13.96
N VAL A 39 -7.21 17.56 15.05
CA VAL A 39 -6.72 17.70 16.43
C VAL A 39 -6.61 16.31 17.05
N ILE A 40 -5.44 16.01 17.59
CA ILE A 40 -5.11 14.72 18.23
C ILE A 40 -4.66 14.96 19.67
N ASP A 41 -5.24 14.20 20.59
CA ASP A 41 -4.95 14.16 22.04
C ASP A 41 -4.96 15.56 22.69
N GLU A 42 -5.84 16.47 22.20
CA GLU A 42 -5.97 17.89 22.58
C GLU A 42 -4.68 18.75 22.49
N ALA A 43 -3.57 18.16 22.03
CA ALA A 43 -2.24 18.77 22.09
C ALA A 43 -1.66 19.10 20.73
N LYS A 44 -1.98 18.30 19.68
CA LYS A 44 -1.47 18.50 18.33
C LYS A 44 -2.60 18.88 17.38
N ALA A 45 -2.35 19.89 16.55
CA ALA A 45 -3.27 20.34 15.52
C ALA A 45 -2.55 20.39 14.16
N PHE A 46 -3.13 19.73 13.17
CA PHE A 46 -2.62 19.62 11.81
C PHE A 46 -3.58 20.30 10.84
N LEU A 47 -3.03 20.95 9.82
CA LEU A 47 -3.82 21.68 8.81
C LEU A 47 -3.53 21.15 7.42
N GLU A 48 -4.55 20.57 6.80
CA GLU A 48 -4.54 20.20 5.40
C GLU A 48 -5.40 21.19 4.61
N LYS A 49 -4.98 21.54 3.39
CA LYS A 49 -5.77 22.40 2.49
C LYS A 49 -5.90 21.77 1.12
N THR A 50 -7.02 22.02 0.46
CA THR A 50 -7.25 21.60 -0.92
C THR A 50 -7.93 22.71 -1.70
N ALA A 51 -7.35 23.04 -2.85
CA ALA A 51 -7.99 23.87 -3.87
C ALA A 51 -8.62 22.97 -4.92
N TRP A 52 -9.81 23.35 -5.38
CA TRP A 52 -10.61 22.56 -6.32
C TRP A 52 -10.76 23.33 -7.63
N ASP A 53 -10.79 22.63 -8.76
CA ASP A 53 -11.25 23.29 -9.99
C ASP A 53 -12.76 23.57 -9.94
N THR A 54 -13.21 24.55 -10.73
CA THR A 54 -14.59 25.01 -10.72
C THR A 54 -15.53 24.17 -11.58
N THR A 55 -14.99 23.43 -12.56
CA THR A 55 -15.79 22.72 -13.57
C THR A 55 -16.14 21.30 -13.15
N TYR A 56 -15.17 20.57 -12.59
CA TYR A 56 -15.29 19.16 -12.27
C TYR A 56 -15.05 18.87 -10.79
N HIS A 57 -14.80 19.91 -9.98
CA HIS A 57 -14.48 19.81 -8.55
C HIS A 57 -13.37 18.80 -8.26
N ARG A 58 -12.31 18.84 -9.07
CA ARG A 58 -11.12 18.00 -8.88
C ARG A 58 -10.07 18.71 -8.02
N PRO A 59 -9.32 18.00 -7.18
CA PRO A 59 -8.28 18.60 -6.36
C PRO A 59 -7.12 19.05 -7.25
N THR A 60 -6.83 20.35 -7.27
CA THR A 60 -5.80 20.96 -8.13
C THR A 60 -4.53 21.31 -7.38
N VAL A 61 -4.66 21.75 -6.12
CA VAL A 61 -3.55 22.04 -5.23
C VAL A 61 -3.86 21.45 -3.86
N THR A 62 -2.93 20.71 -3.27
CA THR A 62 -3.07 20.15 -1.93
C THR A 62 -1.91 20.60 -1.07
N ARG A 63 -2.20 21.01 0.16
CA ARG A 63 -1.20 21.25 1.20
C ARG A 63 -1.32 20.13 2.24
N ALA A 64 -0.25 19.36 2.42
CA ALA A 64 -0.12 18.35 3.46
C ALA A 64 0.04 18.99 4.85
N ALA A 65 -0.06 18.18 5.90
CA ALA A 65 -0.05 18.64 7.29
C ALA A 65 1.26 19.34 7.69
N ASP A 66 2.40 18.84 7.19
CA ASP A 66 3.74 19.44 7.34
C ASP A 66 3.95 20.72 6.50
N GLY A 67 2.98 21.04 5.64
CA GLY A 67 3.02 22.20 4.78
C GLY A 67 3.59 21.97 3.39
N GLU A 68 3.93 20.73 3.01
CA GLU A 68 4.27 20.44 1.61
C GLU A 68 3.11 20.75 0.68
N ILE A 69 3.39 21.40 -0.45
CA ILE A 69 2.37 21.82 -1.41
C ILE A 69 2.59 21.11 -2.74
N PHE A 70 1.54 20.43 -3.20
CA PHE A 70 1.53 19.72 -4.46
C PHE A 70 0.45 20.27 -5.38
N ARG A 71 0.66 20.11 -6.69
CA ARG A 71 -0.30 20.49 -7.72
C ARG A 71 -0.52 19.33 -8.69
N SER A 72 -1.78 19.05 -8.99
CA SER A 72 -2.17 18.08 -10.01
C SER A 72 -2.79 18.81 -11.20
N ARG A 73 -2.35 18.47 -12.41
CA ARG A 73 -2.93 18.96 -13.67
C ARG A 73 -3.68 17.84 -14.38
N TYR A 74 -4.82 18.20 -14.93
CA TYR A 74 -5.72 17.25 -15.57
C TYR A 74 -5.95 17.60 -17.03
N ASN A 75 -6.10 16.58 -17.86
CA ASN A 75 -6.44 16.74 -19.27
C ASN A 75 -7.96 16.98 -19.43
N SER A 76 -8.38 17.20 -20.68
CA SER A 76 -9.78 17.45 -21.03
C SER A 76 -10.72 16.27 -20.76
N ARG A 77 -10.19 15.05 -20.60
CA ARG A 77 -10.95 13.83 -20.28
C ARG A 77 -11.11 13.58 -18.78
N GLY A 78 -10.47 14.37 -17.92
CA GLY A 78 -10.57 14.17 -16.48
C GLY A 78 -9.31 13.63 -15.82
N HIS A 79 -8.38 13.04 -16.58
CA HIS A 79 -7.25 12.30 -16.02
C HIS A 79 -6.09 13.21 -15.65
N ALA A 80 -5.46 12.94 -14.52
CA ALA A 80 -4.21 13.59 -14.14
C ALA A 80 -3.12 13.22 -15.16
N TYR A 81 -2.35 14.20 -15.62
CA TYR A 81 -1.23 13.98 -16.54
C TYR A 81 0.08 14.58 -16.05
N GLN A 82 0.05 15.37 -14.97
CA GLN A 82 1.24 15.95 -14.38
C GLN A 82 1.03 16.26 -12.90
N HIS A 83 2.04 15.97 -12.09
CA HIS A 83 2.16 16.40 -10.71
C HIS A 83 3.37 17.28 -10.51
N GLN A 84 3.24 18.28 -9.65
CA GLN A 84 4.30 19.23 -9.32
C GLN A 84 4.40 19.44 -7.81
N HIS A 85 5.62 19.65 -7.32
CA HIS A 85 5.93 19.95 -5.93
C HIS A 85 6.48 21.37 -5.82
N TYR A 86 5.91 22.16 -4.92
CA TYR A 86 6.30 23.55 -4.68
C TYR A 86 7.53 23.60 -3.77
N GLN A 87 8.58 24.28 -4.22
CA GLN A 87 9.86 24.34 -3.53
C GLN A 87 9.99 25.60 -2.66
N ALA A 88 10.94 25.59 -1.73
CA ALA A 88 11.23 26.71 -0.83
C ALA A 88 11.66 27.99 -1.57
N ASP A 89 12.25 27.87 -2.77
CA ASP A 89 12.60 28.99 -3.65
C ASP A 89 11.40 29.56 -4.43
N GLN A 90 10.19 29.14 -4.07
CA GLN A 90 8.91 29.54 -4.67
C GLN A 90 8.72 29.06 -6.12
N SER A 91 9.49 28.06 -6.56
CA SER A 91 9.35 27.41 -7.86
C SER A 91 8.48 26.15 -7.81
N TRP A 92 8.08 25.66 -8.98
CA TRP A 92 7.38 24.38 -9.11
C TRP A 92 8.26 23.40 -9.88
N VAL A 93 8.55 22.26 -9.25
CA VAL A 93 9.28 21.16 -9.87
C VAL A 93 8.28 20.09 -10.28
N THR A 94 8.34 19.63 -11.53
CA THR A 94 7.52 18.51 -11.99
C THR A 94 8.06 17.21 -11.41
N THR A 95 7.22 16.48 -10.69
CA THR A 95 7.61 15.23 -10.02
C THR A 95 7.14 13.99 -10.77
N TRP A 96 6.10 14.15 -11.61
CA TRP A 96 5.59 13.12 -12.50
C TRP A 96 4.90 13.72 -13.72
N THR A 97 5.04 13.06 -14.86
CA THR A 97 4.30 13.36 -16.10
C THR A 97 3.87 12.08 -16.78
N LEU A 98 2.63 12.05 -17.24
CA LEU A 98 2.07 11.03 -18.09
C LEU A 98 2.27 11.44 -19.55
N THR A 99 3.15 10.74 -20.25
CA THR A 99 3.57 11.09 -21.61
C THR A 99 2.76 10.34 -22.66
N ASP A 100 2.36 9.10 -22.36
CA ASP A 100 1.55 8.27 -23.26
C ASP A 100 0.54 7.41 -22.50
N THR A 101 -0.61 7.18 -23.11
CA THR A 101 -1.75 6.46 -22.52
C THR A 101 -2.49 5.62 -23.53
N THR A 102 -3.13 4.55 -23.05
CA THR A 102 -4.14 3.82 -23.83
C THR A 102 -5.37 4.70 -24.08
N VAL A 103 -6.28 4.21 -24.94
CA VAL A 103 -7.56 4.90 -25.20
C VAL A 103 -8.44 5.03 -23.94
N SER A 104 -8.34 4.08 -22.99
CA SER A 104 -9.00 4.12 -21.68
C SER A 104 -8.30 5.06 -20.69
N GLY A 105 -7.11 5.58 -21.04
CA GLY A 105 -6.33 6.49 -20.22
C GLY A 105 -5.37 5.80 -19.25
N ALA A 106 -5.18 4.49 -19.37
CA ALA A 106 -4.18 3.76 -18.59
C ALA A 106 -2.77 4.17 -19.05
N PRO A 107 -1.78 4.30 -18.14
CA PRO A 107 -0.43 4.68 -18.51
C PRO A 107 0.25 3.67 -19.46
N VAL A 108 0.97 4.20 -20.45
CA VAL A 108 1.88 3.49 -21.36
C VAL A 108 3.31 3.99 -21.16
N ILE A 109 3.50 5.31 -21.09
CA ILE A 109 4.79 5.92 -20.74
C ILE A 109 4.56 7.00 -19.68
N GLN A 110 5.31 6.91 -18.59
CA GLN A 110 5.34 7.94 -17.57
C GLN A 110 6.78 8.28 -17.18
N GLN A 111 6.98 9.52 -16.77
CA GLN A 111 8.27 10.05 -16.34
C GLN A 111 8.15 10.58 -14.92
N PHE A 112 9.09 10.21 -14.07
CA PHE A 112 9.22 10.75 -12.72
C PHE A 112 10.38 11.74 -12.65
N MET A 113 10.42 12.58 -11.62
CA MET A 113 11.64 13.32 -11.29
C MET A 113 12.81 12.36 -11.07
N GLY A 114 14.03 12.89 -11.16
CA GLY A 114 15.23 12.03 -11.14
C GLY A 114 15.51 11.36 -12.49
N GLY A 115 14.79 11.71 -13.57
CA GLY A 115 15.06 11.21 -14.92
C GLY A 115 14.59 9.78 -15.18
N ILE A 116 13.71 9.24 -14.34
CA ILE A 116 13.19 7.88 -14.47
C ILE A 116 12.06 7.86 -15.50
N GLU A 117 12.23 7.03 -16.52
CA GLU A 117 11.15 6.68 -17.44
C GLU A 117 10.64 5.27 -17.10
N GLN A 118 9.31 5.12 -16.97
CA GLN A 118 8.66 3.83 -16.86
C GLN A 118 7.75 3.60 -18.06
N LYS A 119 7.93 2.44 -18.69
CA LYS A 119 7.10 1.93 -19.78
C LYS A 119 6.27 0.76 -19.29
N ILE A 120 4.99 0.78 -19.63
CA ILE A 120 4.03 -0.29 -19.31
C ILE A 120 3.51 -0.84 -20.63
N SER A 121 3.94 -2.06 -20.95
CA SER A 121 3.53 -2.81 -22.13
C SER A 121 2.26 -3.60 -21.86
N ARG A 122 1.46 -3.79 -22.90
CA ARG A 122 0.16 -4.47 -22.84
C ARG A 122 -0.07 -5.32 -24.08
N TYR A 123 -0.84 -6.38 -23.93
CA TYR A 123 -1.29 -7.15 -25.09
C TYR A 123 -2.17 -6.30 -25.99
N ALA A 124 -1.91 -6.39 -27.30
CA ALA A 124 -2.62 -5.62 -28.32
C ALA A 124 -4.15 -5.79 -28.20
N GLY A 125 -4.86 -4.67 -28.13
CA GLY A 125 -6.33 -4.65 -28.01
C GLY A 125 -6.87 -4.93 -26.61
N SER A 126 -6.03 -4.97 -25.57
CA SER A 126 -6.44 -5.15 -24.17
C SER A 126 -5.74 -4.17 -23.24
N ASP A 127 -6.26 -4.03 -22.02
CA ASP A 127 -5.58 -3.33 -20.92
C ASP A 127 -4.76 -4.29 -20.03
N ILE A 128 -4.57 -5.56 -20.43
CA ILE A 128 -3.76 -6.52 -19.68
C ILE A 128 -2.28 -6.16 -19.85
N ILE A 129 -1.59 -5.91 -18.72
CA ILE A 129 -0.15 -5.61 -18.68
C ILE A 129 0.64 -6.86 -19.00
N ASP A 130 1.53 -6.83 -20.00
CA ASP A 130 2.45 -7.92 -20.31
C ASP A 130 3.91 -7.59 -19.94
N GLY A 131 4.21 -6.33 -19.62
CA GLY A 131 5.53 -5.93 -19.15
C GLY A 131 5.54 -4.58 -18.45
N ILE A 132 6.41 -4.43 -17.46
CA ILE A 132 6.74 -3.14 -16.84
C ILE A 132 8.25 -3.03 -16.84
N CYS A 133 8.76 -1.90 -17.33
CA CYS A 133 10.16 -1.57 -17.20
C CYS A 133 10.34 -0.13 -16.78
N ALA A 134 11.29 0.12 -15.86
CA ALA A 134 11.73 1.44 -15.45
C ALA A 134 13.25 1.54 -15.43
N GLY A 135 13.77 2.74 -15.69
CA GLY A 135 15.20 3.04 -15.66
C GLY A 135 15.51 4.39 -16.30
N GLY A 136 16.71 4.50 -16.87
CA GLY A 136 17.06 5.56 -17.81
C GLY A 136 16.19 5.52 -19.09
N VAL A 137 16.53 6.37 -20.06
CA VAL A 137 15.75 6.49 -21.30
C VAL A 137 15.69 5.16 -22.06
N ASN A 138 14.51 4.79 -22.55
CA ASN A 138 14.28 3.57 -23.33
C ASN A 138 14.48 2.24 -22.61
N CYS A 139 14.60 2.22 -21.29
CA CYS A 139 14.64 0.94 -20.57
C CYS A 139 15.81 0.04 -21.03
N LEU A 140 16.96 0.64 -21.36
CA LEU A 140 18.15 -0.11 -21.77
C LEU A 140 18.66 -0.97 -20.61
N GLN A 141 19.09 -2.19 -20.93
CA GLN A 141 19.38 -3.25 -19.96
C GLN A 141 20.40 -2.87 -18.87
N SER A 142 21.33 -1.95 -19.15
CA SER A 142 22.33 -1.47 -18.18
C SER A 142 21.76 -0.60 -17.06
N ASP A 143 20.59 0.00 -17.27
CA ASP A 143 20.02 1.04 -16.40
C ASP A 143 18.65 0.61 -15.85
N GLN A 144 18.27 -0.67 -16.00
CA GLN A 144 16.98 -1.19 -15.54
C GLN A 144 16.96 -1.33 -14.02
N ILE A 145 16.11 -0.54 -13.37
CA ILE A 145 15.84 -0.56 -11.93
C ILE A 145 14.51 -1.28 -11.61
N GLN A 146 13.77 -1.61 -12.66
CA GLN A 146 12.59 -2.45 -12.62
C GLN A 146 12.42 -3.02 -14.03
N SER A 147 12.20 -4.32 -14.14
CA SER A 147 11.94 -4.97 -15.41
C SER A 147 11.26 -6.32 -15.12
N ILE A 148 9.97 -6.40 -15.43
CA ILE A 148 9.09 -7.54 -15.12
C ILE A 148 8.25 -7.84 -16.36
N ASP A 149 8.41 -9.03 -16.92
CA ASP A 149 7.57 -9.54 -18.02
C ASP A 149 6.53 -10.52 -17.46
N TYR A 150 5.26 -10.33 -17.82
CA TYR A 150 4.15 -11.15 -17.34
C TYR A 150 3.65 -12.09 -18.43
N ARG A 151 3.51 -13.37 -18.08
CA ARG A 151 2.93 -14.41 -18.94
C ARG A 151 1.53 -14.72 -18.44
N HIS A 152 0.54 -14.74 -19.34
CA HIS A 152 -0.86 -15.00 -19.00
C HIS A 152 -1.41 -16.23 -19.73
N ASN A 153 -2.37 -16.91 -19.11
CA ASN A 153 -3.22 -17.89 -19.81
C ASN A 153 -4.37 -17.19 -20.57
N ALA A 154 -5.17 -17.97 -21.30
CA ALA A 154 -6.31 -17.47 -22.08
C ALA A 154 -7.43 -16.82 -21.24
N TRP A 155 -7.43 -17.02 -19.92
CA TRP A 155 -8.38 -16.45 -18.97
C TRP A 155 -7.85 -15.17 -18.29
N GLY A 156 -6.62 -14.75 -18.62
CA GLY A 156 -5.99 -13.59 -18.01
C GLY A 156 -5.37 -13.86 -16.64
N SER A 157 -5.27 -15.12 -16.18
CA SER A 157 -4.48 -15.45 -14.98
C SER A 157 -2.99 -15.41 -15.31
N VAL A 158 -2.17 -14.86 -14.41
CA VAL A 158 -0.72 -14.80 -14.60
C VAL A 158 -0.09 -16.17 -14.38
N THR A 159 0.47 -16.76 -15.42
CA THR A 159 1.17 -18.05 -15.36
C THR A 159 2.67 -17.91 -15.08
N GLY A 160 3.21 -16.69 -15.07
CA GLY A 160 4.57 -16.45 -14.63
C GLY A 160 5.05 -15.01 -14.79
N GLU A 161 6.16 -14.70 -14.13
CA GLU A 161 6.74 -13.36 -14.01
C GLU A 161 8.27 -13.46 -14.14
N ALA A 162 8.84 -12.88 -15.19
CA ALA A 162 10.29 -12.87 -15.41
C ALA A 162 10.87 -11.49 -15.03
N HIS A 163 11.65 -11.46 -13.96
CA HIS A 163 12.27 -10.25 -13.44
C HIS A 163 13.67 -10.08 -14.06
N GLN A 164 13.74 -9.41 -15.21
CA GLN A 164 14.98 -9.30 -16.00
C GLN A 164 16.11 -8.54 -15.29
N HIS A 165 15.77 -7.70 -14.32
CA HIS A 165 16.74 -6.87 -13.59
C HIS A 165 17.53 -7.64 -12.52
N ASN A 166 17.03 -8.81 -12.09
CA ASN A 166 17.67 -9.64 -11.05
C ASN A 166 17.65 -11.15 -11.36
N GLY A 167 17.20 -11.54 -12.55
CA GLY A 167 17.24 -12.92 -13.02
C GLY A 167 16.31 -13.88 -12.27
N LEU A 168 15.29 -13.39 -11.56
CA LEU A 168 14.27 -14.25 -10.94
C LEU A 168 13.16 -14.56 -11.96
N ASP A 169 12.79 -15.83 -12.12
CA ASP A 169 11.67 -16.25 -12.95
C ASP A 169 10.67 -17.06 -12.12
N TYR A 170 9.43 -16.57 -12.08
CA TYR A 170 8.33 -17.18 -11.36
C TYR A 170 7.40 -17.92 -12.33
N ALA A 171 6.89 -19.09 -11.93
CA ALA A 171 5.85 -19.79 -12.66
C ALA A 171 4.71 -20.18 -11.73
N TYR A 172 3.48 -20.06 -12.24
CA TYR A 172 2.25 -20.27 -11.49
C TYR A 172 1.35 -21.28 -12.20
N SER A 173 0.73 -22.17 -11.43
CA SER A 173 -0.31 -23.07 -11.91
C SER A 173 -1.60 -22.91 -11.11
N TYR A 174 -2.72 -23.24 -11.73
CA TYR A 174 -4.05 -23.01 -11.17
C TYR A 174 -4.93 -24.23 -11.34
N ASP A 175 -5.84 -24.40 -10.40
CA ASP A 175 -6.93 -25.36 -10.53
C ASP A 175 -8.00 -24.88 -11.52
N THR A 176 -9.04 -25.70 -11.71
CA THR A 176 -10.16 -25.39 -12.62
C THR A 176 -11.03 -24.21 -12.15
N LEU A 177 -10.85 -23.75 -10.91
CA LEU A 177 -11.54 -22.59 -10.33
C LEU A 177 -10.65 -21.34 -10.30
N HIS A 178 -9.50 -21.37 -10.98
CA HIS A 178 -8.51 -20.29 -11.02
C HIS A 178 -7.87 -19.97 -9.66
N ARG A 179 -7.81 -20.94 -8.74
CA ARG A 179 -7.06 -20.82 -7.48
C ARG A 179 -5.64 -21.32 -7.68
N LEU A 180 -4.66 -20.64 -7.09
CA LEU A 180 -3.23 -20.94 -7.27
C LEU A 180 -2.89 -22.30 -6.66
N GLU A 181 -2.49 -23.29 -7.45
CA GLU A 181 -2.09 -24.62 -6.96
C GLU A 181 -0.60 -24.72 -6.68
N SER A 182 0.23 -24.01 -7.46
CA SER A 182 1.66 -23.98 -7.22
C SER A 182 2.32 -22.69 -7.70
N GLN A 183 3.45 -22.41 -7.06
CA GLN A 183 4.43 -21.42 -7.48
C GLN A 183 5.81 -22.09 -7.54
N THR A 184 6.58 -21.81 -8.58
CA THR A 184 8.04 -21.97 -8.54
C THR A 184 8.73 -20.63 -8.71
N VAL A 185 9.88 -20.45 -8.07
CA VAL A 185 10.85 -19.40 -8.40
C VAL A 185 12.18 -20.06 -8.74
N THR A 186 12.79 -19.61 -9.83
CA THR A 186 14.10 -20.08 -10.28
C THR A 186 15.00 -18.92 -10.68
N SER A 187 16.31 -19.06 -10.48
CA SER A 187 17.30 -18.06 -10.93
C SER A 187 18.63 -18.68 -11.32
N SER A 188 19.20 -18.23 -12.44
CA SER A 188 20.60 -18.57 -12.78
C SER A 188 21.60 -17.88 -11.87
N ASP A 189 21.27 -16.69 -11.39
CA ASP A 189 22.15 -15.81 -10.61
C ASP A 189 22.08 -16.18 -9.11
N TYR A 190 20.92 -16.69 -8.67
CA TYR A 190 20.66 -17.07 -7.30
C TYR A 190 20.03 -18.48 -7.14
N PRO A 191 20.61 -19.54 -7.72
CA PRO A 191 20.01 -20.88 -7.74
C PRO A 191 19.80 -21.49 -6.35
N GLN A 192 20.52 -21.00 -5.33
CA GLN A 192 20.35 -21.43 -3.95
C GLN A 192 19.01 -21.02 -3.33
N TYR A 193 18.27 -20.09 -3.93
CA TYR A 193 16.95 -19.63 -3.45
C TYR A 193 15.79 -20.14 -4.32
N ASP A 194 16.09 -21.04 -5.27
CA ASP A 194 15.09 -21.76 -6.05
C ASP A 194 14.16 -22.52 -5.09
N ARG A 195 12.85 -22.36 -5.29
CA ARG A 195 11.87 -23.02 -4.43
C ARG A 195 10.58 -23.34 -5.18
N SER A 196 9.87 -24.33 -4.66
CA SER A 196 8.53 -24.70 -5.11
C SER A 196 7.59 -24.69 -3.91
N VAL A 197 6.47 -23.98 -4.06
CA VAL A 197 5.40 -23.90 -3.06
C VAL A 197 4.15 -24.48 -3.67
N SER A 198 3.48 -25.35 -2.91
CA SER A 198 2.21 -25.96 -3.28
C SER A 198 1.11 -25.53 -2.31
N TYR A 199 -0.07 -25.37 -2.86
CA TYR A 199 -1.26 -24.90 -2.18
C TYR A 199 -2.38 -25.90 -2.39
N ALA A 200 -3.16 -26.18 -1.36
CA ALA A 200 -4.36 -27.00 -1.48
C ALA A 200 -5.53 -26.31 -0.82
N TYR A 201 -6.71 -26.55 -1.34
CA TYR A 201 -7.94 -25.92 -0.89
C TYR A 201 -9.02 -26.96 -0.61
N ASP A 202 -9.93 -26.63 0.31
CA ASP A 202 -11.19 -27.35 0.42
C ASP A 202 -12.18 -26.92 -0.68
N ALA A 203 -13.37 -27.53 -0.67
CA ALA A 203 -14.41 -27.28 -1.66
C ALA A 203 -14.98 -25.85 -1.62
N VAL A 204 -14.86 -25.15 -0.49
CA VAL A 204 -15.39 -23.78 -0.31
C VAL A 204 -14.30 -22.70 -0.42
N GLY A 205 -13.05 -23.10 -0.69
CA GLY A 205 -11.96 -22.17 -0.97
C GLY A 205 -10.99 -21.91 0.19
N ASN A 206 -11.13 -22.59 1.32
CA ASN A 206 -10.18 -22.41 2.42
C ASN A 206 -8.86 -23.12 2.09
N LEU A 207 -7.74 -22.47 2.36
CA LEU A 207 -6.40 -23.00 2.11
C LEU A 207 -6.05 -24.10 3.12
N THR A 208 -6.21 -25.37 2.77
CA THR A 208 -5.95 -26.51 3.66
C THR A 208 -4.46 -26.83 3.83
N SER A 209 -3.60 -26.35 2.92
CA SER A 209 -2.15 -26.46 3.07
C SER A 209 -1.41 -25.39 2.26
N LYS A 210 -0.25 -24.97 2.77
CA LYS A 210 0.71 -24.08 2.10
C LYS A 210 2.10 -24.60 2.44
N SER A 211 2.79 -25.23 1.49
CA SER A 211 3.93 -26.12 1.82
C SER A 211 5.15 -25.43 2.44
N ASP A 212 5.28 -24.11 2.27
CA ASP A 212 6.31 -23.27 2.90
C ASP A 212 5.88 -22.74 4.29
N TYR A 213 4.67 -23.06 4.75
CA TYR A 213 4.16 -22.65 6.05
C TYR A 213 3.60 -23.83 6.88
N ALA A 214 2.58 -24.52 6.38
CA ALA A 214 1.90 -25.59 7.08
C ALA A 214 1.40 -26.69 6.14
N THR A 215 1.69 -27.94 6.50
CA THR A 215 1.21 -29.14 5.77
C THR A 215 -0.29 -29.39 5.96
N SER A 216 -0.88 -28.87 7.03
CA SER A 216 -2.32 -28.89 7.26
C SER A 216 -2.74 -27.64 8.02
N VAL A 217 -3.73 -26.95 7.48
CA VAL A 217 -4.44 -25.82 8.10
C VAL A 217 -5.88 -26.25 8.30
N SER A 218 -6.40 -26.06 9.51
CA SER A 218 -7.77 -26.38 9.85
C SER A 218 -8.52 -25.11 10.22
N TYR A 219 -9.70 -24.93 9.61
CA TYR A 219 -10.55 -23.78 9.85
C TYR A 219 -11.75 -24.17 10.71
N GLY A 220 -11.97 -23.38 11.75
CA GLY A 220 -13.06 -23.59 12.70
C GLY A 220 -12.82 -24.73 13.69
N ASN A 221 -13.61 -24.71 14.76
CA ASN A 221 -13.78 -25.83 15.65
C ASN A 221 -15.19 -26.38 15.41
N SER A 222 -15.29 -27.58 14.83
CA SER A 222 -16.57 -28.25 14.59
C SER A 222 -17.39 -28.48 15.87
N ALA A 223 -16.74 -28.51 17.04
CA ALA A 223 -17.39 -28.65 18.33
C ALA A 223 -17.96 -27.31 18.88
N ARG A 224 -17.72 -26.17 18.23
CA ARG A 224 -18.13 -24.81 18.68
C ARG A 224 -17.74 -24.46 20.12
N SER A 225 -16.87 -25.26 20.73
CA SER A 225 -16.59 -25.28 22.17
C SER A 225 -15.60 -24.20 22.62
N ALA A 226 -15.01 -23.47 21.66
CA ALA A 226 -14.20 -22.28 21.88
C ALA A 226 -14.97 -20.97 21.54
N GLY A 227 -16.31 -21.01 21.50
CA GLY A 227 -17.15 -19.84 21.19
C GLY A 227 -17.31 -19.52 19.69
N GLY A 228 -16.90 -20.45 18.82
CA GLY A 228 -16.81 -20.24 17.37
C GLY A 228 -18.16 -20.17 16.64
N ASN A 229 -18.53 -18.96 16.24
CA ASN A 229 -19.07 -18.71 14.90
C ASN A 229 -17.92 -18.12 14.03
N ALA A 230 -18.12 -17.99 12.71
CA ALA A 230 -17.22 -17.30 11.76
C ALA A 230 -17.05 -15.82 12.17
N GLY A 231 -16.24 -15.59 13.20
CA GLY A 231 -15.99 -14.30 13.81
C GLY A 231 -14.51 -14.01 13.83
N ASN A 232 -14.18 -12.84 14.37
CA ASN A 232 -12.83 -12.34 14.44
C ASN A 232 -11.87 -13.31 15.17
N LEU A 233 -10.68 -13.51 14.61
CA LEU A 233 -9.62 -14.32 15.21
C LEU A 233 -9.06 -13.61 16.45
N ILE A 234 -9.27 -14.17 17.64
CA ILE A 234 -8.73 -13.60 18.89
C ILE A 234 -7.34 -14.16 19.22
N THR A 235 -7.10 -15.42 18.85
CA THR A 235 -5.82 -16.10 19.03
C THR A 235 -5.51 -16.92 17.80
N GLY A 236 -4.35 -16.71 17.21
CA GLY A 236 -3.83 -17.44 16.07
C GLY A 236 -2.68 -18.37 16.46
N ILE A 237 -2.11 -18.97 15.42
CA ILE A 237 -0.90 -19.78 15.49
C ILE A 237 0.35 -18.91 15.71
N ASP A 238 1.44 -19.51 16.16
CA ASP A 238 2.72 -18.84 16.43
C ASP A 238 2.61 -17.64 17.38
N GLY A 239 1.75 -17.76 18.40
CA GLY A 239 1.60 -16.75 19.45
C GLY A 239 0.88 -15.47 19.03
N LEU A 240 0.20 -15.46 17.88
CA LEU A 240 -0.62 -14.31 17.46
C LEU A 240 -1.80 -14.13 18.42
N SER A 241 -1.97 -12.93 18.95
CA SER A 241 -3.14 -12.51 19.72
C SER A 241 -3.68 -11.20 19.16
N VAL A 242 -5.00 -11.10 19.00
CA VAL A 242 -5.65 -9.92 18.40
C VAL A 242 -6.84 -9.47 19.22
N GLY A 243 -6.88 -8.17 19.53
CA GLY A 243 -8.01 -7.46 20.09
C GLY A 243 -8.77 -6.69 19.00
N TYR A 244 -10.06 -6.51 19.24
CA TYR A 244 -10.95 -5.74 18.37
C TYR A 244 -11.71 -4.70 19.19
N ASP A 245 -12.01 -3.58 18.55
CA ASP A 245 -12.91 -2.57 19.12
C ASP A 245 -14.39 -2.93 18.92
N ASN A 246 -15.28 -2.06 19.40
CA ASN A 246 -16.73 -2.24 19.28
C ASN A 246 -17.26 -2.16 17.83
N TYR A 247 -16.42 -1.79 16.87
CA TYR A 247 -16.74 -1.76 15.44
C TYR A 247 -16.10 -2.94 14.68
N ASN A 248 -15.57 -3.94 15.40
CA ASN A 248 -14.88 -5.10 14.85
C ASN A 248 -13.59 -4.75 14.07
N GLN A 249 -12.96 -3.61 14.36
CA GLN A 249 -11.67 -3.23 13.79
C GLN A 249 -10.55 -3.77 14.68
N ALA A 250 -9.55 -4.43 14.09
CA ALA A 250 -8.41 -4.95 14.84
C ALA A 250 -7.61 -3.79 15.45
N ASN A 251 -7.66 -3.64 16.78
CA ASN A 251 -7.11 -2.48 17.48
C ASN A 251 -5.90 -2.81 18.36
N ARG A 252 -5.61 -4.10 18.59
CA ARG A 252 -4.41 -4.56 19.27
C ARG A 252 -3.93 -5.86 18.66
N ILE A 253 -2.68 -5.94 18.27
CA ILE A 253 -2.07 -7.12 17.65
C ILE A 253 -0.79 -7.43 18.41
N GLU A 254 -0.62 -8.66 18.86
CA GLU A 254 0.57 -9.12 19.54
C GLU A 254 1.11 -10.38 18.88
N ARG A 255 2.38 -10.33 18.47
CA ARG A 255 3.12 -11.48 17.92
C ARG A 255 4.61 -11.20 18.03
N ASN A 256 5.43 -12.23 18.21
CA ASN A 256 6.89 -12.12 18.26
C ASN A 256 7.42 -11.10 19.29
N GLY A 257 6.71 -10.91 20.41
CA GLY A 257 7.09 -9.95 21.45
C GLY A 257 6.80 -8.48 21.11
N ILE A 258 6.16 -8.21 19.97
CA ILE A 258 5.77 -6.89 19.51
C ILE A 258 4.27 -6.71 19.73
N VAL A 259 3.88 -5.61 20.37
CA VAL A 259 2.49 -5.18 20.54
C VAL A 259 2.25 -3.96 19.66
N THR A 260 1.28 -4.05 18.76
CA THR A 260 0.85 -2.97 17.87
C THR A 260 -0.59 -2.60 18.18
N GLU A 261 -0.82 -1.36 18.57
CA GLU A 261 -2.13 -0.81 18.89
C GLU A 261 -2.54 0.21 17.83
N TYR A 262 -3.76 0.09 17.32
CA TYR A 262 -4.34 0.98 16.33
C TYR A 262 -5.52 1.74 16.92
N PHE A 263 -5.53 3.06 16.68
CA PHE A 263 -6.60 3.96 17.06
C PHE A 263 -7.23 4.49 15.78
N TYR A 264 -8.48 4.10 15.55
CA TYR A 264 -9.23 4.42 14.35
C TYR A 264 -9.96 5.74 14.48
N GLY A 265 -10.14 6.47 13.37
CA GLY A 265 -10.96 7.68 13.31
C GLY A 265 -12.45 7.33 13.22
N THR A 266 -13.29 8.28 12.82
CA THR A 266 -14.74 8.05 12.62
C THR A 266 -15.06 7.02 11.53
N GLY A 267 -14.11 6.72 10.64
CA GLY A 267 -14.21 5.71 9.60
C GLY A 267 -13.31 4.49 9.82
N ILE A 268 -12.84 3.91 8.71
CA ILE A 268 -12.01 2.68 8.72
C ILE A 268 -10.51 2.94 8.87
N ASP A 269 -10.09 4.20 8.84
CA ASP A 269 -8.68 4.56 8.83
C ASP A 269 -8.15 4.79 10.24
N ALA A 270 -6.99 4.21 10.53
CA ALA A 270 -6.24 4.50 11.74
C ALA A 270 -5.64 5.91 11.65
N TYR A 271 -5.84 6.74 12.70
CA TYR A 271 -5.16 8.03 12.83
C TYR A 271 -3.91 7.93 13.71
N LYS A 272 -3.80 6.89 14.55
CA LYS A 272 -2.64 6.65 15.41
C LYS A 272 -2.32 5.15 15.47
N LYS A 273 -1.03 4.82 15.39
CA LYS A 273 -0.45 3.50 15.68
C LYS A 273 0.57 3.64 16.79
N VAL A 274 0.52 2.76 17.78
CA VAL A 274 1.56 2.64 18.83
C VAL A 274 2.14 1.24 18.75
N GLU A 275 3.44 1.14 18.55
CA GLU A 275 4.17 -0.12 18.46
C GLU A 275 5.16 -0.21 19.62
N THR A 276 5.09 -1.30 20.37
CA THR A 276 5.93 -1.56 21.55
C THR A 276 6.69 -2.86 21.36
N GLU A 277 8.02 -2.78 21.43
CA GLU A 277 8.93 -3.92 21.43
C GLU A 277 9.88 -3.80 22.64
N GLY A 278 9.64 -4.60 23.67
CA GLY A 278 10.36 -4.48 24.94
C GLY A 278 10.18 -3.09 25.57
N SER A 279 11.25 -2.29 25.61
CA SER A 279 11.22 -0.90 26.08
C SER A 279 11.11 0.14 24.95
N ASN A 280 11.21 -0.28 23.70
CA ASN A 280 11.11 0.61 22.55
C ASN A 280 9.64 0.88 22.25
N VAL A 281 9.28 2.16 22.14
CA VAL A 281 7.93 2.58 21.78
C VAL A 281 8.05 3.53 20.58
N THR A 282 7.33 3.20 19.51
CA THR A 282 7.18 4.03 18.32
C THR A 282 5.72 4.42 18.17
N THR A 283 5.44 5.73 18.13
CA THR A 283 4.11 6.26 17.84
C THR A 283 4.09 6.81 16.43
N THR A 284 3.10 6.45 15.63
CA THR A 284 2.87 7.00 14.29
C THR A 284 1.50 7.66 14.24
N LEU A 285 1.46 8.95 13.88
CA LEU A 285 0.21 9.65 13.56
C LEU A 285 0.01 9.67 12.04
N TYR A 286 -1.21 9.43 11.59
CA TYR A 286 -1.62 9.45 10.19
C TYR A 286 -2.59 10.61 9.95
N ILE A 287 -2.19 11.59 9.13
CA ILE A 287 -3.00 12.76 8.77
C ILE A 287 -2.99 12.90 7.25
N GLY A 288 -4.04 12.35 6.63
CA GLY A 288 -4.18 12.33 5.17
C GLY A 288 -2.99 11.64 4.51
N ASN A 289 -2.16 12.42 3.81
CA ASN A 289 -0.97 11.93 3.12
C ASN A 289 0.34 12.15 3.89
N TYR A 290 0.25 12.64 5.13
CA TYR A 290 1.36 12.88 6.04
C TYR A 290 1.37 11.89 7.20
N GLU A 291 2.58 11.56 7.65
CA GLU A 291 2.85 10.73 8.81
C GLU A 291 3.86 11.42 9.73
N GLU A 292 3.60 11.39 11.03
CA GLU A 292 4.55 11.77 12.05
C GLU A 292 4.92 10.53 12.86
N ILE A 293 6.19 10.13 12.85
CA ILE A 293 6.70 8.93 13.48
C ILE A 293 7.65 9.35 14.59
N THR A 294 7.24 9.18 15.83
CA THR A 294 8.00 9.57 17.02
C THR A 294 8.50 8.34 17.75
N THR A 295 9.80 8.30 17.99
CA THR A 295 10.48 7.36 18.89
C THR A 295 10.94 8.12 20.14
N SER A 296 11.60 7.43 21.08
CA SER A 296 12.22 8.09 22.23
C SER A 296 13.38 9.04 21.86
N SER A 297 13.96 8.88 20.67
CA SER A 297 15.16 9.61 20.23
C SER A 297 14.96 10.57 19.06
N SER A 298 13.96 10.34 18.22
CA SER A 298 13.74 11.15 17.00
C SER A 298 12.25 11.33 16.70
N THR A 299 11.96 12.40 15.95
CA THR A 299 10.70 12.53 15.23
C THR A 299 11.03 12.59 13.74
N LYS A 300 10.37 11.71 12.98
CA LYS A 300 10.45 11.61 11.54
C LYS A 300 9.11 11.99 10.94
N GLU A 301 9.14 12.85 9.95
CA GLU A 301 7.99 13.30 9.20
C GLU A 301 8.04 12.70 7.81
N ARG A 302 6.92 12.22 7.30
CA ARG A 302 6.84 11.62 5.96
C ARG A 302 5.59 12.06 5.24
N THR A 303 5.76 12.63 4.04
CA THR A 303 4.66 13.04 3.17
C THR A 303 4.70 12.26 1.87
N THR A 304 3.59 11.62 1.50
CA THR A 304 3.46 10.87 0.26
C THR A 304 2.57 11.61 -0.73
N HIS A 305 2.92 11.67 -2.01
CA HIS A 305 2.08 12.28 -3.05
C HIS A 305 1.98 11.40 -4.29
N GLY A 306 0.76 11.27 -4.83
CA GLY A 306 0.48 10.48 -6.03
C GLY A 306 0.74 8.97 -5.90
N GLY A 307 1.04 8.47 -4.69
CA GLY A 307 1.40 7.07 -4.45
C GLY A 307 2.83 6.68 -4.84
N TYR A 308 3.62 7.61 -5.40
CA TYR A 308 4.99 7.34 -5.83
C TYR A 308 6.02 8.24 -5.15
N LEU A 309 5.73 9.52 -4.88
CA LEU A 309 6.70 10.43 -4.27
C LEU A 309 6.60 10.35 -2.75
N VAL A 310 7.73 10.13 -2.08
CA VAL A 310 7.84 10.17 -0.62
C VAL A 310 8.90 11.20 -0.24
N ILE A 311 8.51 12.15 0.61
CA ILE A 311 9.43 13.13 1.21
C ILE A 311 9.55 12.77 2.68
N THR A 312 10.77 12.45 3.13
CA THR A 312 11.06 12.09 4.52
C THR A 312 11.94 13.17 5.14
N ARG A 313 11.53 13.71 6.29
CA ARG A 313 12.37 14.60 7.10
C ARG A 313 12.63 13.95 8.44
N GLU A 314 13.90 13.85 8.79
CA GLU A 314 14.31 13.38 10.10
C GLU A 314 15.53 14.19 10.53
N ASN A 315 15.46 14.77 11.74
CA ASN A 315 16.46 15.72 12.22
C ASN A 315 16.61 16.92 11.25
N SER A 316 17.82 17.15 10.72
CA SER A 316 18.11 18.22 9.75
C SER A 316 18.20 17.71 8.31
N THR A 317 17.83 16.45 8.05
CA THR A 317 17.94 15.82 6.73
C THR A 317 16.58 15.74 6.07
N THR A 318 16.51 16.10 4.79
CA THR A 318 15.33 15.87 3.93
C THR A 318 15.74 14.94 2.80
N GLU A 319 15.03 13.83 2.66
CA GLU A 319 15.21 12.85 1.59
C GLU A 319 13.95 12.78 0.73
N GLN A 320 14.14 12.62 -0.58
CA GLN A 320 13.05 12.41 -1.51
C GLN A 320 13.24 11.06 -2.19
N SER A 321 12.18 10.28 -2.32
CA SER A 321 12.22 8.97 -2.95
C SER A 321 11.06 8.76 -3.90
N ILE A 322 11.31 7.98 -4.95
CA ILE A 322 10.27 7.49 -5.87
C ILE A 322 10.03 6.01 -5.61
N LEU A 323 8.76 5.65 -5.44
CA LEU A 323 8.28 4.27 -5.34
C LEU A 323 7.82 3.82 -6.71
N LEU A 324 8.44 2.75 -7.23
CA LEU A 324 7.98 2.04 -8.40
C LEU A 324 7.10 0.86 -7.98
N GLN A 325 6.07 0.59 -8.79
CA GLN A 325 5.04 -0.39 -8.48
C GLN A 325 4.89 -1.44 -9.58
N ASP A 326 4.42 -2.62 -9.19
CA ASP A 326 3.99 -3.69 -10.10
C ASP A 326 2.54 -3.48 -10.59
N ARG A 327 2.01 -4.46 -11.33
CA ARG A 327 0.63 -4.43 -11.86
C ARG A 327 -0.48 -4.44 -10.79
N LEU A 328 -0.17 -4.89 -9.57
CA LEU A 328 -1.09 -4.93 -8.43
C LEU A 328 -0.96 -3.69 -7.54
N GLY A 329 -0.02 -2.79 -7.83
CA GLY A 329 0.31 -1.65 -7.00
C GLY A 329 1.28 -1.99 -5.85
N SER A 330 1.87 -3.18 -5.84
CA SER A 330 2.89 -3.52 -4.85
C SER A 330 4.17 -2.75 -5.13
N ILE A 331 4.81 -2.23 -4.08
CA ILE A 331 6.09 -1.52 -4.24
C ILE A 331 7.18 -2.52 -4.62
N THR A 332 7.94 -2.25 -5.69
CA THR A 332 9.05 -3.11 -6.15
C THR A 332 10.42 -2.48 -5.97
N THR A 333 10.52 -1.16 -6.15
CA THR A 333 11.79 -0.46 -6.14
C THR A 333 11.62 0.91 -5.49
N ILE A 334 12.54 1.26 -4.60
CA ILE A 334 12.66 2.59 -4.01
C ILE A 334 13.94 3.20 -4.51
N VAL A 335 13.84 4.38 -5.10
CA VAL A 335 15.00 5.13 -5.59
C VAL A 335 15.07 6.52 -4.98
N ASP A 336 16.28 7.06 -4.87
CA ASP A 336 16.49 8.45 -4.49
C ASP A 336 16.06 9.38 -5.63
N ALA A 337 15.15 10.31 -5.32
CA ALA A 337 14.60 11.22 -6.33
C ALA A 337 15.57 12.35 -6.72
N ASN A 338 16.65 12.55 -5.95
CA ASN A 338 17.66 13.58 -6.21
C ASN A 338 18.84 13.08 -7.05
N LEU A 339 18.94 11.77 -7.25
CA LEU A 339 19.96 11.12 -8.06
C LEU A 339 19.40 10.73 -9.43
N GLN A 340 20.27 10.38 -10.37
CA GLN A 340 19.90 9.91 -11.71
C GLN A 340 20.18 8.41 -11.87
N PRO A 341 19.48 7.71 -12.80
CA PRO A 341 19.85 6.37 -13.22
C PRO A 341 21.35 6.29 -13.57
N GLY A 342 22.04 5.34 -12.94
CA GLY A 342 23.49 5.13 -13.11
C GLY A 342 24.36 5.70 -11.98
N ASP A 343 23.82 6.60 -11.15
CA ASP A 343 24.52 7.05 -9.94
C ASP A 343 24.62 5.91 -8.91
N SER A 344 25.72 5.88 -8.14
CA SER A 344 25.81 5.00 -6.97
C SER A 344 24.72 5.36 -5.95
N ASP A 345 24.16 4.36 -5.29
CA ASP A 345 23.09 4.52 -4.29
C ASP A 345 21.77 5.11 -4.83
N PHE A 346 21.62 5.19 -6.16
CA PHE A 346 20.37 5.60 -6.79
C PHE A 346 19.20 4.71 -6.36
N VAL A 347 19.41 3.38 -6.36
CA VAL A 347 18.43 2.44 -5.80
C VAL A 347 18.68 2.27 -4.32
N ARG A 348 17.72 2.72 -3.51
CA ARG A 348 17.75 2.59 -2.04
C ARG A 348 17.35 1.19 -1.60
N GLN A 349 16.37 0.59 -2.28
CA GLN A 349 15.94 -0.76 -1.96
C GLN A 349 15.18 -1.41 -3.11
N PHE A 350 15.45 -2.70 -3.33
CA PHE A 350 14.59 -3.58 -4.12
C PHE A 350 13.75 -4.46 -3.21
N ARG A 351 12.55 -4.77 -3.68
CA ARG A 351 11.59 -5.60 -2.97
C ARG A 351 10.68 -6.31 -3.96
N SER A 352 10.18 -7.46 -3.57
CA SER A 352 9.07 -8.15 -4.24
C SER A 352 8.16 -8.77 -3.19
N CYS A 353 7.04 -9.33 -3.62
CA CYS A 353 6.14 -10.08 -2.75
C CYS A 353 5.86 -11.43 -3.38
N ASP A 354 5.67 -12.46 -2.56
CA ASP A 354 5.10 -13.71 -3.05
C ASP A 354 3.60 -13.54 -3.35
N PRO A 355 2.94 -14.55 -3.94
CA PRO A 355 1.52 -14.46 -4.31
C PRO A 355 0.56 -14.15 -3.16
N PHE A 356 0.96 -14.44 -1.92
CA PHE A 356 0.16 -14.18 -0.72
C PHE A 356 0.65 -12.95 0.05
N GLY A 357 1.65 -12.20 -0.45
CA GLY A 357 2.07 -10.93 0.12
C GLY A 357 3.25 -10.99 1.08
N GLN A 358 3.95 -12.11 1.22
CA GLN A 358 5.20 -12.16 1.99
C GLN A 358 6.28 -11.36 1.25
N SER A 359 6.82 -10.34 1.91
CA SER A 359 7.89 -9.49 1.35
C SER A 359 9.18 -10.27 1.12
N ARG A 360 9.84 -9.95 0.00
CA ARG A 360 11.10 -10.53 -0.44
C ARG A 360 12.11 -9.45 -0.81
N ASP A 361 13.40 -9.75 -0.65
CA ASP A 361 14.51 -8.88 -1.06
C ASP A 361 14.84 -9.01 -2.57
N PHE A 362 15.94 -8.39 -3.01
CA PHE A 362 16.43 -8.45 -4.40
C PHE A 362 16.71 -9.88 -4.90
N GLN A 363 17.12 -10.78 -4.01
CA GLN A 363 17.47 -12.17 -4.33
C GLN A 363 16.25 -13.10 -4.20
N GLY A 364 15.09 -12.55 -3.86
CA GLY A 364 13.86 -13.31 -3.62
C GLY A 364 13.78 -13.95 -2.23
N GLN A 365 14.65 -13.59 -1.27
CA GLN A 365 14.63 -14.17 0.08
C GLN A 365 13.57 -13.52 0.97
N ASP A 366 13.09 -14.25 1.98
CA ASP A 366 12.18 -13.78 3.05
C ASP A 366 12.87 -12.85 4.07
N ASN A 367 13.78 -12.00 3.61
CA ASN A 367 14.64 -11.18 4.45
C ASN A 367 14.69 -9.73 3.94
N LEU A 368 13.52 -9.13 3.76
CA LEU A 368 13.46 -7.72 3.37
C LEU A 368 13.79 -6.83 4.57
N ASP A 369 14.87 -6.06 4.45
CA ASP A 369 15.26 -5.07 5.46
C ASP A 369 14.17 -4.00 5.68
N SER A 370 14.07 -3.50 6.91
CA SER A 370 13.20 -2.38 7.23
C SER A 370 13.56 -1.16 6.38
N SER A 371 12.55 -0.48 5.84
CA SER A 371 12.77 0.71 5.02
C SER A 371 12.49 1.98 5.80
N ASN A 372 13.40 2.94 5.71
CA ASN A 372 13.18 4.25 6.30
C ASN A 372 12.15 5.08 5.50
N THR A 373 11.93 4.72 4.23
CA THR A 373 11.07 5.43 3.27
C THR A 373 9.59 5.01 3.36
N THR A 374 9.26 3.72 3.43
CA THR A 374 7.84 3.29 3.47
C THR A 374 7.67 1.88 4.05
N ASP A 375 6.59 1.69 4.80
CA ASP A 375 6.09 0.38 5.26
C ASP A 375 5.09 -0.24 4.27
N GLN A 376 4.76 0.43 3.17
CA GLN A 376 3.88 -0.11 2.12
C GLN A 376 4.61 -1.16 1.29
N GLY A 377 3.91 -2.26 1.02
CA GLY A 377 4.43 -3.40 0.27
C GLY A 377 3.40 -3.92 -0.72
N PHE A 378 2.89 -5.13 -0.47
CA PHE A 378 1.94 -5.84 -1.32
C PHE A 378 0.67 -5.04 -1.55
N THR A 379 0.28 -4.86 -2.82
CA THR A 379 -0.94 -4.11 -3.23
C THR A 379 -1.04 -2.68 -2.68
N GLY A 380 0.10 -2.08 -2.28
CA GLY A 380 0.15 -0.73 -1.69
C GLY A 380 -0.31 -0.66 -0.22
N HIS A 381 -0.56 -1.79 0.44
CA HIS A 381 -0.96 -1.84 1.84
C HIS A 381 0.25 -1.89 2.78
N ARG A 382 0.03 -1.51 4.04
CA ARG A 382 1.10 -1.40 5.04
C ARG A 382 1.44 -2.75 5.64
N HIS A 383 2.72 -3.07 5.70
CA HIS A 383 3.21 -4.29 6.29
C HIS A 383 3.54 -4.11 7.78
N LEU A 384 3.23 -5.14 8.55
CA LEU A 384 3.75 -5.39 9.88
C LEU A 384 4.66 -6.61 9.77
N ASN A 385 5.80 -6.44 9.10
CA ASN A 385 6.66 -7.56 8.67
C ASN A 385 7.20 -8.41 9.84
N ASP A 386 7.40 -7.80 11.00
CA ASP A 386 7.84 -8.52 12.19
C ASP A 386 6.72 -9.34 12.84
N GLN A 387 5.46 -8.95 12.62
CA GLN A 387 4.27 -9.69 13.06
C GLN A 387 3.68 -10.59 11.97
N LYS A 388 4.25 -10.56 10.77
CA LYS A 388 3.85 -11.35 9.59
C LYS A 388 2.45 -11.03 9.07
N LEU A 389 2.06 -9.75 9.11
CA LEU A 389 0.73 -9.28 8.75
C LEU A 389 0.78 -8.10 7.76
N ILE A 390 -0.35 -7.87 7.11
CA ILE A 390 -0.62 -6.68 6.28
C ILE A 390 -1.86 -5.99 6.82
N HIS A 391 -1.74 -4.71 7.16
CA HIS A 391 -2.86 -3.88 7.53
C HIS A 391 -3.50 -3.28 6.28
N MET A 392 -4.67 -3.79 5.91
CA MET A 392 -5.43 -3.37 4.74
C MET A 392 -6.55 -2.38 5.12
N ARG A 393 -6.27 -1.51 6.09
CA ARG A 393 -7.17 -0.46 6.63
C ARG A 393 -8.37 -1.03 7.38
N GLY A 394 -9.33 -1.59 6.66
CA GLY A 394 -10.55 -2.17 7.23
C GLY A 394 -10.36 -3.55 7.84
N ARG A 395 -9.40 -4.34 7.32
CA ARG A 395 -9.10 -5.69 7.82
C ARG A 395 -7.59 -5.92 7.85
N VAL A 396 -7.18 -6.87 8.68
CA VAL A 396 -5.79 -7.32 8.78
C VAL A 396 -5.68 -8.68 8.15
N TYR A 397 -4.64 -8.87 7.36
CA TYR A 397 -4.39 -10.07 6.57
C TYR A 397 -3.10 -10.74 7.01
N ASP A 398 -3.14 -12.04 7.25
CA ASP A 398 -1.97 -12.86 7.56
C ASP A 398 -1.49 -13.53 6.28
N TYR A 399 -0.33 -13.10 5.77
CA TYR A 399 0.24 -13.64 4.54
C TYR A 399 0.87 -15.02 4.71
N GLN A 400 1.17 -15.46 5.94
CA GLN A 400 1.65 -16.82 6.17
C GLN A 400 0.50 -17.80 6.06
N LEU A 401 -0.65 -17.44 6.64
CA LEU A 401 -1.89 -18.22 6.54
C LEU A 401 -2.59 -18.07 5.19
N GLY A 402 -2.41 -16.94 4.51
CA GLY A 402 -3.11 -16.60 3.29
C GLY A 402 -4.57 -16.20 3.50
N ARG A 403 -4.89 -15.54 4.63
CA ARG A 403 -6.28 -15.22 5.02
C ARG A 403 -6.40 -13.96 5.87
N PHE A 404 -7.57 -13.33 5.83
CA PHE A 404 -7.92 -12.26 6.76
C PHE A 404 -8.17 -12.79 8.17
N LEU A 405 -7.85 -11.95 9.17
CA LEU A 405 -8.09 -12.23 10.59
C LEU A 405 -9.55 -12.01 11.01
N SER A 406 -10.34 -11.36 10.16
CA SER A 406 -11.77 -11.16 10.36
C SER A 406 -12.54 -11.48 9.07
N PRO A 407 -13.79 -11.95 9.19
CA PRO A 407 -14.65 -12.18 8.03
C PRO A 407 -14.94 -10.87 7.28
N ASP A 408 -15.33 -10.97 6.02
CA ASP A 408 -15.81 -9.80 5.27
C ASP A 408 -17.16 -9.33 5.85
N PRO A 409 -17.31 -8.03 6.21
CA PRO A 409 -18.61 -7.51 6.60
C PRO A 409 -19.63 -7.52 5.45
N VAL A 410 -19.18 -7.66 4.20
CA VAL A 410 -20.03 -7.66 3.00
C VAL A 410 -19.87 -8.97 2.23
N ILE A 411 -20.97 -9.72 2.11
CA ILE A 411 -21.04 -10.87 1.21
C ILE A 411 -21.58 -10.38 -0.13
N LEU A 412 -20.73 -10.40 -1.17
CA LEU A 412 -21.07 -9.86 -2.49
C LEU A 412 -22.05 -10.75 -3.26
N ASP A 413 -21.82 -12.07 -3.27
CA ASP A 413 -22.70 -13.03 -3.94
C ASP A 413 -22.98 -14.25 -3.05
N PRO A 414 -24.13 -14.31 -2.36
CA PRO A 414 -24.48 -15.46 -1.53
C PRO A 414 -24.64 -16.79 -2.27
N GLN A 415 -24.72 -16.78 -3.61
CA GLN A 415 -24.85 -17.99 -4.43
C GLN A 415 -23.50 -18.57 -4.86
N ASP A 416 -22.42 -17.80 -4.77
CA ASP A 416 -21.06 -18.28 -4.99
C ASP A 416 -20.50 -18.83 -3.67
N SER A 417 -20.18 -20.13 -3.63
CA SER A 417 -19.59 -20.75 -2.45
C SER A 417 -18.27 -20.11 -2.03
N GLN A 418 -17.51 -19.52 -2.95
CA GLN A 418 -16.28 -18.79 -2.63
C GLN A 418 -16.57 -17.49 -1.88
N SER A 419 -17.72 -16.84 -2.14
CA SER A 419 -18.14 -15.63 -1.43
C SER A 419 -18.61 -15.93 0.01
N LEU A 420 -18.83 -17.19 0.36
CA LEU A 420 -19.18 -17.64 1.71
C LEU A 420 -17.95 -18.04 2.54
N ASN A 421 -16.74 -17.94 1.96
CA ASN A 421 -15.48 -18.20 2.64
C ASN A 421 -15.20 -17.07 3.65
N ALA A 422 -15.53 -17.33 4.91
CA ALA A 422 -15.40 -16.41 6.04
C ALA A 422 -14.50 -16.98 7.15
#